data_AF-A0A969VHJ4-F1
#
_entry.id   AF-A0A969VHJ4-F1
#
_cell.length_a   1.000
_cell.length_b   1.000
_cell.length_c   1.000
_cell.angle_alpha   90.00
_cell.angle_beta   90.00
_cell.angle_gamma   90.00
#
_symmetry.space_group_name_H-M   'P 1'
#
loop_
_entity.id
_entity.type
_entity.pdbx_description
1 polymer ?
#
loop_
_entity_poly.entity_id
_entity_poly.type
_entity_poly.pdbx_seq_one_letter_code
_entity_poly.pdbx_strand_id
1 'polypeptide(L)' 'MSLGCLYGVGVGTGNPELITLKSLRILQTVPVVAYPASEDGNSFARSIVAEFLQSNQIEVPIVLPF' A
#
# COMPACT_ATOMS: atom_id res chain seq x y z
N MET A 1 -13.50 -20.27 9.20
CA MET A 1 -12.77 -19.09 8.72
C MET A 1 -11.38 -19.11 9.32
N SER A 2 -10.33 -19.07 8.51
CA SER A 2 -8.98 -18.80 9.01
C SER A 2 -8.81 -17.29 9.14
N LEU A 3 -8.16 -16.83 10.21
CA LEU A 3 -7.76 -15.43 10.33
C LEU A 3 -6.70 -15.10 9.27
N GLY A 4 -6.73 -13.87 8.75
CA GLY A 4 -5.66 -13.33 7.92
C GLY A 4 -4.49 -12.80 8.76
N CYS A 5 -3.46 -12.27 8.09
CA CYS A 5 -2.36 -11.53 8.72
C CYS A 5 -2.37 -10.09 8.23
N LEU A 6 -2.31 -9.13 9.15
CA LEU A 6 -2.18 -7.71 8.84
C LEU A 6 -0.70 -7.29 8.95
N TYR A 7 -0.15 -6.72 7.88
CA TYR A 7 1.19 -6.16 7.88
C TYR A 7 1.13 -4.63 7.90
N GLY A 8 1.82 -4.01 8.87
CA GLY A 8 2.15 -2.58 8.78
C GLY A 8 3.37 -2.41 7.88
N VAL A 9 3.20 -1.79 6.71
CA VAL A 9 4.26 -1.65 5.70
C VAL A 9 4.63 -0.18 5.52
N GLY A 10 5.87 0.17 5.87
CA GLY A 10 6.43 1.47 5.52
C GLY A 10 6.84 1.50 4.05
N VAL A 11 6.40 2.54 3.33
CA VAL A 11 6.66 2.73 1.88
C VAL A 11 7.77 3.74 1.57
N GLY A 12 8.35 4.36 2.60
CA GLY A 12 9.33 5.44 2.44
C GLY A 12 8.68 6.83 2.45
N THR A 13 9.47 7.85 2.13
CA THR A 13 9.09 9.28 2.27
C THR A 13 8.71 9.95 0.95
N GLY A 14 8.82 9.26 -0.19
CA GLY A 14 8.49 9.85 -1.50
C GLY A 14 9.13 9.12 -2.67
N ASN A 15 10.46 8.97 -2.65
CA ASN A 15 11.17 8.26 -3.71
C ASN A 15 10.92 6.74 -3.60
N PRO A 16 10.35 6.07 -4.63
CA PRO A 16 10.05 4.63 -4.62
C PRO A 16 11.28 3.74 -4.33
N GLU A 17 12.48 4.16 -4.74
CA GLU A 17 13.72 3.40 -4.51
C GLU A 17 14.14 3.33 -3.03
N LEU A 18 13.56 4.17 -2.16
CA LEU A 18 13.83 4.17 -0.72
C LEU A 18 13.00 3.13 0.04
N ILE A 19 12.19 2.32 -0.65
CA ILE A 19 11.46 1.22 -0.03
C ILE A 19 12.43 0.13 0.46
N THR A 20 12.14 -0.46 1.62
CA THR A 20 12.94 -1.62 2.09
C THR A 20 12.60 -2.86 1.27
N LEU A 21 13.60 -3.74 1.07
CA LEU A 21 13.38 -5.03 0.38
C LEU A 21 12.28 -5.89 1.05
N LYS A 22 12.12 -5.79 2.38
CA LYS A 22 11.07 -6.51 3.11
C LYS A 22 9.68 -5.94 2.80
N SER A 23 9.54 -4.61 2.80
CA SER A 23 8.29 -3.94 2.43
C SER A 23 7.86 -4.31 1.02
N LEU A 24 8.80 -4.26 0.06
CA LEU A 24 8.53 -4.61 -1.33
C LEU A 24 8.06 -6.07 -1.48
N ARG A 25 8.75 -7.02 -0.83
CA ARG A 25 8.36 -8.45 -0.84
C ARG A 25 6.97 -8.68 -0.27
N ILE A 26 6.63 -8.02 0.83
CA ILE A 26 5.28 -8.12 1.41
C ILE A 26 4.26 -7.51 0.43
N LEU A 27 4.52 -6.29 -0.05
CA LEU A 27 3.63 -5.60 -0.98
C LEU A 27 3.33 -6.44 -2.22
N GLN A 28 4.31 -7.15 -2.77
CA GLN A 28 4.13 -7.98 -3.98
C GLN A 28 3.47 -9.34 -3.74
N THR A 29 3.28 -9.76 -2.48
CA THR A 29 2.72 -11.09 -2.14
C THR A 29 1.33 -11.03 -1.54
N VAL A 30 0.94 -9.90 -0.96
CA VAL A 30 -0.39 -9.75 -0.35
C VAL A 30 -1.48 -9.58 -1.43
N PRO A 31 -2.66 -10.18 -1.27
CA PRO A 31 -3.77 -10.02 -2.21
C PRO A 31 -4.55 -8.71 -2.02
N VAL A 32 -4.38 -8.02 -0.89
CA VAL A 32 -5.12 -6.80 -0.52
C VAL A 32 -4.14 -5.74 -0.04
N VAL A 33 -4.28 -4.51 -0.54
CA VAL A 33 -3.48 -3.35 -0.13
C VAL A 33 -4.41 -2.24 0.31
N ALA A 34 -4.38 -1.91 1.60
CA ALA A 34 -5.15 -0.79 2.15
C ALA A 34 -4.23 0.40 2.44
N TYR A 35 -4.65 1.61 2.09
CA TYR A 35 -3.83 2.82 2.25
C TYR A 35 -4.67 4.06 2.59
N PRO A 36 -4.10 5.04 3.32
CA PRO A 36 -4.74 6.33 3.56
C PRO A 36 -5.04 7.08 2.25
N ALA A 37 -6.22 7.66 2.12
CA ALA A 37 -6.60 8.52 1.00
C ALA A 37 -7.35 9.77 1.49
N SER A 38 -7.24 10.87 0.74
CA SER A 38 -8.08 12.07 0.94
C SER A 38 -9.51 11.81 0.45
N GLU A 39 -10.43 12.74 0.72
CA GLU A 39 -11.82 12.67 0.23
C GLU A 39 -11.91 12.58 -1.31
N ASP A 40 -10.97 13.21 -2.02
CA ASP A 40 -10.85 13.12 -3.48
C ASP A 40 -10.24 11.80 -3.98
N GLY A 41 -9.91 10.87 -3.07
CA GLY A 41 -9.31 9.57 -3.38
C GLY A 41 -7.80 9.61 -3.63
N ASN A 42 -7.15 10.77 -3.45
CA ASN A 42 -5.69 10.89 -3.62
C ASN A 42 -4.94 10.23 -2.46
N SER A 43 -3.86 9.54 -2.75
CA SER A 43 -3.02 8.91 -1.73
C SER A 43 -1.54 9.05 -2.04
N PHE A 44 -0.84 9.78 -1.16
CA PHE A 44 0.62 9.91 -1.27
C PHE A 44 1.31 8.56 -1.08
N ALA A 45 0.93 7.79 -0.05
CA ALA A 45 1.50 6.46 0.20
C ALA A 45 1.30 5.50 -0.99
N ARG A 46 0.11 5.50 -1.60
CA ARG A 46 -0.15 4.70 -2.80
C ARG A 46 0.72 5.16 -3.98
N SER A 47 0.85 6.47 -4.19
CA SER A 47 1.64 7.01 -5.31
C SER A 47 3.12 6.60 -5.26
N ILE A 48 3.70 6.47 -4.05
CA ILE A 48 5.10 6.03 -3.86
C ILE A 48 5.31 4.60 -4.36
N VAL A 49 4.31 3.73 -4.23
CA VAL A 49 4.44 2.30 -4.56
C VAL A 49 3.68 1.89 -5.82
N ALA A 50 3.17 2.86 -6.60
CA ALA A 50 2.28 2.59 -7.72
C ALA A 50 2.89 1.64 -8.76
N GLU A 51 4.19 1.73 -9.01
CA GLU A 51 4.91 0.85 -9.95
C GLU A 51 5.16 -0.57 -9.43
N PHE A 52 5.03 -0.79 -8.12
CA PHE A 52 5.24 -2.10 -7.49
C PHE A 52 3.94 -2.88 -7.29
N LEU A 53 2.79 -2.21 -7.37
CA LEU A 53 1.47 -2.83 -7.25
C LEU A 53 1.21 -3.80 -8.41
N GLN A 54 0.53 -4.89 -8.10
CA GLN A 54 0.16 -5.92 -9.06
C GLN A 54 -1.31 -5.75 -9.46
N SER A 55 -1.64 -6.04 -10.73
CA SER A 55 -3.00 -5.88 -11.27
C SER A 55 -4.05 -6.81 -10.64
N ASN A 56 -3.62 -7.88 -9.97
CA ASN A 56 -4.50 -8.83 -9.28
C ASN A 56 -4.80 -8.45 -7.82
N GLN A 57 -4.25 -7.34 -7.33
CA GLN A 57 -4.47 -6.90 -5.95
C GLN A 57 -5.78 -6.12 -5.81
N ILE A 58 -6.46 -6.34 -4.69
CA ILE A 58 -7.59 -5.52 -4.28
C ILE A 58 -7.05 -4.30 -3.55
N GLU A 59 -7.25 -3.13 -4.13
CA GLU A 59 -6.89 -1.85 -3.51
C GLU A 59 -8.05 -1.32 -2.66
N VAL A 60 -7.77 -0.96 -1.40
CA VAL A 60 -8.76 -0.45 -0.45
C VAL A 60 -8.34 0.94 0.04
N PRO A 61 -8.84 2.02 -0.57
CA PRO A 61 -8.60 3.37 -0.07
C PRO A 61 -9.34 3.57 1.27
N ILE A 62 -8.60 3.97 2.29
CA ILE A 62 -9.12 4.35 3.61
C ILE A 62 -9.24 5.87 3.60
N VAL A 63 -10.43 6.37 3.31
CA VAL A 63 -10.71 7.82 3.28
C VAL A 63 -10.62 8.38 4.69
N LEU A 64 -9.81 9.43 4.85
CA LEU A 64 -9.57 10.13 6.12
C LEU A 64 -9.89 11.62 5.97
N PRO A 65 -10.40 12.27 7.03
CA PRO A 65 -10.88 13.66 6.98
C PRO A 65 -9.72 14.66 7.16
N PHE A 66 -8.81 14.73 6.19
CA PHE A 66 -7.72 15.70 6.15
C PHE A 66 -7.61 16.40 4.79
#